data_AF-A0A9D6UMP0-F1
#
_entry.id   AF-A0A9D6UMP0-F1
#
_cell.length_a   1.000
_cell.length_b   1.000
_cell.length_c   1.000
_cell.angle_alpha   90.00
_cell.angle_beta   90.00
_cell.angle_gamma   90.00
#
_symmetry.space_group_name_H-M   'P 1'
#
loop_
_entity.id
_entity.type
_entity.pdbx_description
1 polymer ?
#
loop_
_entity_poly.entity_id
_entity_poly.type
_entity_poly.pdbx_seq_one_letter_code
_entity_poly.pdbx_strand_id
1 'polypeptide(L)'
;MPKPLPAVLFALLLLATGVGLYFFTSSSRSGERAAGLESALRKQQAEMADLRATLEGQNAALRQQLAERGIVPVVPPPASHKADPDARRVEMVREIAQLQARLAAAHASITELQNRTQELEAVSANLTAENKRLAASESSVREDLDGSRRVVQAMEAELRAKSDRLSQMEVTLRKAREEQTASAQKGSAAATLATELLEINRRRENTVTALQRRYRELTDQLRALAMRLDRERDNPVAAVPDISRIQTAVQSAEDDLRQLANLNVQAQRVTQKLNQK
;
A
#
# COMPACT_ATOMS: atom_id res chain seq x y z
N MET A 1 14.09 10.23 -24.87
CA MET A 1 12.96 11.15 -24.59
C MET A 1 12.01 10.48 -23.59
N PRO A 2 12.09 10.79 -22.29
CA PRO A 2 11.19 10.20 -21.29
C PRO A 2 9.83 10.92 -21.31
N LYS A 3 8.74 10.15 -21.40
CA LYS A 3 7.36 10.65 -21.42
C LYS A 3 6.88 10.99 -19.99
N PRO A 4 6.09 12.07 -19.79
CA PRO A 4 5.65 12.52 -18.47
C PRO A 4 4.45 11.70 -17.97
N LEU A 5 4.72 10.48 -17.50
CA LEU A 5 3.74 9.62 -16.81
C LEU A 5 3.10 10.25 -15.54
N PRO A 6 3.77 11.07 -14.71
CA PRO A 6 3.13 11.60 -13.50
C PRO A 6 2.06 12.66 -13.77
N ALA A 7 2.17 13.41 -14.88
CA ALA A 7 1.21 14.45 -15.22
C ALA A 7 -0.15 13.88 -15.66
N VAL A 8 -0.14 12.73 -16.35
CA VAL A 8 -1.36 12.06 -16.83
C VAL A 8 -2.15 11.45 -15.66
N LEU A 9 -1.45 10.87 -14.67
CA LEU A 9 -2.08 10.32 -13.47
C LEU A 9 -2.76 11.39 -12.61
N PHE A 10 -2.13 12.56 -12.44
CA PHE A 10 -2.73 13.68 -11.71
C PHE A 10 -3.97 14.24 -12.43
N ALA A 11 -3.92 14.35 -13.76
CA ALA A 11 -5.06 14.80 -14.54
C ALA A 11 -6.25 13.84 -14.44
N LEU A 12 -6.01 12.52 -14.46
CA LEU A 12 -7.06 11.51 -14.31
C LEU A 12 -7.68 11.51 -12.90
N LEU A 13 -6.89 11.75 -11.86
CA LEU A 13 -7.37 11.78 -10.47
C LEU A 13 -8.23 13.03 -10.19
N LEU A 14 -7.87 14.17 -10.78
CA LEU A 14 -8.68 15.39 -10.72
C LEU A 14 -9.99 15.26 -11.53
N LEU A 15 -9.95 14.56 -12.67
CA LEU A 15 -11.16 14.29 -13.46
C LEU A 15 -12.12 13.33 -12.74
N ALA A 16 -11.59 12.30 -12.09
CA ALA A 16 -12.39 11.33 -11.33
C ALA A 16 -13.06 11.96 -10.10
N THR A 17 -12.35 12.82 -9.37
CA THR A 17 -12.93 13.53 -8.22
C THR A 17 -13.96 14.58 -8.65
N GLY A 18 -13.73 15.28 -9.77
CA GLY A 18 -14.70 16.20 -10.36
C GLY A 18 -16.00 15.54 -10.80
N VAL A 19 -15.92 14.36 -11.44
CA VAL A 19 -17.10 13.59 -11.87
C VAL A 19 -17.87 13.05 -10.66
N GLY A 20 -17.17 12.59 -9.61
CA GLY A 20 -17.81 12.13 -8.36
C GLY A 20 -18.60 13.23 -7.65
N LEU A 21 -18.05 14.44 -7.54
CA LEU A 21 -18.72 15.61 -6.96
C LEU A 21 -19.92 16.08 -7.80
N TYR A 22 -19.81 16.01 -9.13
CA TYR A 22 -20.92 16.32 -10.04
C TYR A 22 -22.08 15.32 -9.88
N PHE A 23 -21.79 14.02 -9.82
CA PHE A 23 -22.83 13.01 -9.61
C PHE A 23 -23.49 13.10 -8.23
N PHE A 24 -22.71 13.35 -7.16
CA PHE A 24 -23.23 13.50 -5.81
C PHE A 24 -24.20 14.68 -5.69
N THR A 25 -23.83 15.84 -6.25
CA THR A 25 -24.70 17.04 -6.28
C THR A 25 -25.88 16.91 -7.24
N SER A 26 -25.79 16.08 -8.28
CA SER A 26 -26.95 15.77 -9.14
C SER A 26 -27.93 14.79 -8.48
N SER A 27 -27.44 13.83 -7.70
CA SER A 27 -28.28 12.83 -7.04
C SER A 27 -29.15 13.41 -5.93
N SER A 28 -28.62 14.39 -5.17
CA SER A 28 -29.40 15.10 -4.16
C SER A 28 -30.53 15.93 -4.79
N ARG A 29 -30.26 16.57 -5.93
CA ARG A 29 -31.29 17.28 -6.73
C ARG A 29 -32.32 16.33 -7.37
N SER A 30 -31.97 15.05 -7.54
CA SER A 30 -32.89 14.04 -8.10
C SER A 30 -33.92 13.60 -7.06
N GLY A 31 -33.49 13.44 -5.80
CA GLY A 31 -34.39 13.09 -4.68
C GLY A 31 -35.45 14.15 -4.41
N GLU A 32 -35.08 15.44 -4.48
CA GLU A 32 -36.03 16.54 -4.31
C GLU A 32 -37.08 16.60 -5.43
N ARG A 33 -36.71 16.24 -6.66
CA ARG A 33 -37.66 16.15 -7.79
C ARG A 33 -38.60 14.96 -7.66
N ALA A 34 -38.12 13.82 -7.17
CA ALA A 34 -38.97 12.65 -6.90
C ALA A 34 -40.01 12.93 -5.81
N ALA A 35 -39.59 13.54 -4.68
CA ALA A 35 -40.50 13.95 -3.62
C ALA A 35 -41.49 15.04 -4.08
N GLY A 36 -41.05 15.97 -4.93
CA GLY A 36 -41.91 16.98 -5.55
C GLY A 36 -43.02 16.36 -6.43
N LEU A 37 -42.68 15.36 -7.24
CA LEU A 37 -43.65 14.65 -8.11
C LEU A 37 -44.69 13.86 -7.30
N GLU A 38 -44.27 13.17 -6.23
CA GLU A 38 -45.21 12.47 -5.34
C GLU A 38 -46.18 13.45 -4.66
N SER A 39 -45.69 14.63 -4.25
CA SER A 39 -46.54 15.66 -3.65
C SER A 39 -47.53 16.26 -4.65
N ALA A 40 -47.13 16.40 -5.93
CA ALA A 40 -48.00 16.89 -7.00
C ALA A 40 -49.11 15.87 -7.35
N LEU A 41 -48.76 14.58 -7.42
CA LEU A 41 -49.74 13.51 -7.64
C LEU A 41 -50.78 13.43 -6.52
N ARG A 42 -50.36 13.56 -5.26
CA ARG A 42 -51.30 13.59 -4.12
C ARG A 42 -52.24 14.78 -4.16
N LYS A 43 -51.74 15.96 -4.52
CA LYS A 43 -52.58 17.17 -4.68
C LYS A 43 -53.60 16.99 -5.79
N GLN A 44 -53.17 16.47 -6.94
CA GLN A 44 -54.08 16.21 -8.07
C GLN A 44 -55.15 15.17 -7.72
N GLN A 45 -54.80 14.13 -6.95
CA GLN A 45 -55.78 13.14 -6.46
C GLN A 45 -56.79 13.75 -5.47
N ALA A 46 -56.34 14.64 -4.58
CA ALA A 46 -57.22 15.35 -3.65
C ALA A 46 -58.19 16.30 -4.38
N GLU A 47 -57.69 17.08 -5.35
CA GLU A 47 -58.52 17.98 -6.16
C GLU A 47 -59.57 17.20 -6.97
N MET A 48 -59.22 16.04 -7.51
CA MET A 48 -60.17 15.16 -8.20
C MET A 48 -61.22 14.56 -7.25
N ALA A 49 -60.87 14.27 -6.00
CA ALA A 49 -61.81 13.80 -4.99
C ALA A 49 -62.79 14.91 -4.56
N ASP A 50 -62.30 16.13 -4.37
CA ASP A 50 -63.13 17.29 -4.04
C ASP A 50 -64.08 17.68 -5.18
N LEU A 51 -63.60 17.63 -6.44
CA LEU A 51 -64.45 17.82 -7.62
C LEU A 51 -65.54 16.75 -7.72
N ARG A 52 -65.23 15.50 -7.38
CA ARG A 52 -66.25 14.43 -7.34
C ARG A 52 -67.26 14.67 -6.23
N ALA A 53 -66.81 14.99 -5.03
CA ALA A 53 -67.70 15.27 -3.90
C ALA A 53 -68.61 16.48 -4.16
N THR A 54 -68.09 17.52 -4.80
CA THR A 54 -68.89 18.70 -5.19
C THR A 54 -69.89 18.40 -6.30
N LEU A 55 -69.51 17.61 -7.32
CA LEU A 55 -70.45 17.17 -8.37
C LEU A 55 -71.53 16.23 -7.82
N GLU A 56 -71.19 15.35 -6.88
CA GLU A 56 -72.15 14.48 -6.20
C GLU A 56 -73.11 15.29 -5.33
N GLY A 57 -72.60 16.29 -4.60
CA GLY A 57 -73.41 17.24 -3.82
C GLY A 57 -74.35 18.06 -4.71
N GLN A 58 -73.87 18.55 -5.85
CA GLN A 58 -74.71 19.26 -6.82
C GLN A 58 -75.76 18.34 -7.45
N ASN A 59 -75.41 17.08 -7.77
CA ASN A 59 -76.38 16.10 -8.26
C ASN A 59 -77.46 15.80 -7.21
N ALA A 60 -77.07 15.64 -5.94
CA ALA A 60 -77.99 15.40 -4.85
C ALA A 60 -78.91 16.62 -4.60
N ALA A 61 -78.35 17.83 -4.64
CA ALA A 61 -79.11 19.07 -4.52
C ALA A 61 -80.08 19.29 -5.69
N LEU A 62 -79.65 19.00 -6.92
CA LEU A 62 -80.53 19.05 -8.10
C LEU A 62 -81.64 18.01 -8.03
N ARG A 63 -81.36 16.80 -7.52
CA ARG A 63 -82.39 15.77 -7.28
C ARG A 63 -83.38 16.21 -6.21
N GLN A 64 -82.94 16.87 -5.15
CA GLN A 64 -83.82 17.44 -4.13
C GLN A 64 -84.67 18.60 -4.67
N GLN A 65 -84.08 19.51 -5.45
CA GLN A 65 -84.83 20.61 -6.10
C GLN A 65 -85.85 20.10 -7.12
N LEU A 66 -85.56 19.00 -7.83
CA LEU A 66 -86.51 18.36 -8.73
C LEU A 66 -87.63 17.64 -7.96
N ALA A 67 -87.32 17.04 -6.81
CA ALA A 67 -88.29 16.40 -5.92
C ALA A 67 -89.23 17.43 -5.25
N GLU A 68 -88.70 18.57 -4.77
CA GLU A 68 -89.47 19.67 -4.19
C GLU A 68 -90.38 20.37 -5.21
N ARG A 69 -90.00 20.37 -6.50
CA ARG A 69 -90.85 20.83 -7.61
C ARG A 69 -91.85 19.78 -8.09
N GLY A 70 -91.89 18.59 -7.48
CA GLY A 70 -92.84 17.53 -7.82
C GLY A 70 -92.62 16.88 -9.18
N ILE A 71 -91.42 16.99 -9.76
CA ILE A 71 -91.12 16.45 -11.10
C ILE A 71 -90.50 15.06 -10.95
N VAL A 72 -91.35 14.03 -10.92
CA VAL A 72 -90.99 12.64 -11.25
C VAL A 72 -90.51 12.60 -12.71
N PRO A 73 -89.58 11.73 -13.14
CA PRO A 73 -89.19 11.65 -14.55
C PRO A 73 -90.40 11.17 -15.38
N VAL A 74 -91.17 12.13 -15.87
CA VAL A 74 -92.25 11.91 -16.83
C VAL A 74 -91.58 11.79 -18.19
N VAL A 75 -91.63 10.59 -18.78
CA VAL A 75 -91.45 10.41 -20.22
C VAL A 75 -92.44 11.37 -20.91
N PRO A 76 -91.98 12.36 -21.70
CA PRO A 76 -92.87 13.39 -22.19
C PRO A 76 -93.91 12.79 -23.16
N PRO A 77 -95.22 12.95 -22.91
CA PRO A 77 -96.23 12.69 -23.94
C PRO A 77 -96.11 13.74 -25.06
N PRO A 78 -96.34 13.37 -26.33
CA PRO A 78 -96.08 14.24 -27.46
C PRO A 78 -97.00 15.47 -27.46
N ALA A 79 -96.39 16.66 -27.42
CA ALA A 79 -97.10 17.92 -27.57
C ALA A 79 -97.71 18.05 -28.98
N SER A 80 -99.03 18.22 -29.03
CA SER A 80 -99.79 18.53 -30.23
C SER A 80 -99.58 19.99 -30.64
N HIS A 81 -98.52 20.24 -31.41
CA HIS A 81 -98.41 21.42 -32.25
C HIS A 81 -98.58 21.00 -33.71
N LYS A 82 -99.52 21.62 -34.42
CA LYS A 82 -99.72 21.44 -35.87
C LYS A 82 -98.50 22.01 -36.61
N ALA A 83 -97.53 21.14 -36.87
CA ALA A 83 -96.46 21.31 -37.84
C ALA A 83 -96.28 19.96 -38.55
N ASP A 84 -95.93 20.02 -39.83
CA ASP A 84 -95.85 18.91 -40.78
C ASP A 84 -95.19 17.63 -40.18
N PRO A 85 -95.87 16.46 -40.12
CA PRO A 85 -95.35 15.25 -39.47
C PRO A 85 -94.07 14.70 -40.10
N ASP A 86 -93.79 15.02 -41.38
CA ASP A 86 -92.58 14.58 -42.07
C ASP A 86 -91.34 15.41 -41.70
N ALA A 87 -91.51 16.70 -41.40
CA ALA A 87 -90.40 17.56 -40.96
C ALA A 87 -89.82 17.11 -39.60
N ARG A 88 -90.67 16.71 -38.66
CA ARG A 88 -90.24 16.21 -37.34
C ARG A 88 -89.53 14.86 -37.41
N ARG A 89 -89.97 13.97 -38.31
CA ARG A 89 -89.29 12.67 -38.53
C ARG A 89 -87.89 12.88 -39.11
N VAL A 90 -87.73 13.84 -40.03
CA VAL A 90 -86.42 14.21 -40.58
C VAL A 90 -85.51 14.83 -39.51
N GLU A 91 -86.03 15.68 -38.62
CA GLU A 91 -85.29 16.22 -37.49
C GLU A 91 -84.85 15.14 -36.50
N MET A 92 -85.74 14.23 -36.11
CA MET A 92 -85.40 13.08 -35.24
C MET A 92 -84.35 12.16 -35.87
N VAL A 93 -84.44 11.88 -37.18
CA VAL A 93 -83.44 11.07 -37.89
C VAL A 93 -82.08 11.77 -37.93
N ARG A 94 -82.06 13.11 -38.10
CA ARG A 94 -80.82 13.91 -38.01
C ARG A 94 -80.21 13.88 -36.61
N GLU A 95 -81.03 13.99 -35.56
CA GLU A 95 -80.57 13.88 -34.17
C GLU A 95 -79.99 12.49 -33.87
N ILE A 96 -80.67 11.42 -34.32
CA ILE A 96 -80.16 10.05 -34.17
C ILE A 96 -78.84 9.88 -34.93
N ALA A 97 -78.72 10.39 -36.16
CA ALA A 97 -77.48 10.34 -36.92
C ALA A 97 -76.34 11.13 -36.23
N GLN A 98 -76.65 12.29 -35.63
CA GLN A 98 -75.68 13.06 -34.85
C GLN A 98 -75.24 12.32 -33.57
N LEU A 99 -76.17 11.68 -32.86
CA LEU A 99 -75.86 10.89 -31.68
C LEU A 99 -75.03 9.65 -32.06
N GLN A 100 -75.34 8.97 -33.15
CA GLN A 100 -74.55 7.86 -33.68
C GLN A 100 -73.13 8.31 -34.06
N ALA A 101 -72.98 9.47 -34.71
CA ALA A 101 -71.68 10.03 -35.05
C ALA A 101 -70.86 10.39 -33.79
N ARG A 102 -71.50 10.98 -32.77
CA ARG A 102 -70.85 11.28 -31.48
C ARG A 102 -70.44 10.01 -30.72
N LEU A 103 -71.28 8.97 -30.76
CA LEU A 103 -70.99 7.69 -30.13
C LEU A 103 -69.82 6.99 -30.85
N ALA A 104 -69.79 7.00 -32.19
CA ALA A 104 -68.68 6.48 -32.96
C ALA A 104 -67.37 7.25 -32.68
N ALA A 105 -67.42 8.58 -32.62
CA ALA A 105 -66.27 9.42 -32.27
C ALA A 105 -65.77 9.16 -30.84
N ALA A 106 -66.68 8.96 -29.88
CA ALA A 106 -66.32 8.60 -28.51
C ALA A 106 -65.71 7.20 -28.41
N HIS A 107 -66.20 6.22 -29.19
CA HIS A 107 -65.56 4.90 -29.25
C HIS A 107 -64.17 4.95 -29.88
N ALA A 108 -63.97 5.76 -30.91
CA ALA A 108 -62.66 5.97 -31.51
C ALA A 108 -61.67 6.57 -30.50
N SER A 109 -62.09 7.59 -29.74
CA SER A 109 -61.22 8.20 -28.71
C SER A 109 -60.96 7.28 -27.52
N ILE A 110 -61.94 6.48 -27.10
CA ILE A 110 -61.73 5.44 -26.07
C ILE A 110 -60.69 4.43 -26.55
N THR A 111 -60.78 3.98 -27.81
CA THR A 111 -59.82 3.02 -28.38
C THR A 111 -58.42 3.63 -28.48
N GLU A 112 -58.31 4.90 -28.89
CA GLU A 112 -57.03 5.62 -28.92
C GLU A 112 -56.42 5.77 -27.52
N LEU A 113 -57.22 6.16 -26.53
CA LEU A 113 -56.77 6.26 -25.14
C LEU A 113 -56.35 4.90 -24.58
N GLN A 114 -57.09 3.83 -24.88
CA GLN A 114 -56.73 2.47 -24.48
C GLN A 114 -55.39 2.03 -25.08
N ASN A 115 -55.18 2.29 -26.37
CA ASN A 115 -53.90 2.00 -27.03
C ASN A 115 -52.76 2.80 -26.38
N ARG A 116 -52.99 4.08 -26.09
CA ARG A 116 -51.99 4.93 -25.42
C ARG A 116 -51.70 4.48 -23.98
N THR A 117 -52.70 4.01 -23.25
CA THR A 117 -52.48 3.44 -21.91
C THR A 117 -51.65 2.16 -21.98
N GLN A 118 -51.91 1.27 -22.95
CA GLN A 118 -51.12 0.05 -23.15
C GLN A 118 -49.68 0.38 -23.55
N GLU A 119 -49.47 1.38 -24.40
CA GLU A 119 -48.14 1.85 -24.78
C GLU A 119 -47.38 2.42 -23.56
N LEU A 120 -48.02 3.26 -22.75
CA LEU A 120 -47.42 3.81 -21.54
C LEU A 120 -47.12 2.73 -20.50
N GLU A 121 -47.99 1.74 -20.34
CA GLU A 121 -47.74 0.58 -19.47
C GLU A 121 -46.54 -0.24 -19.95
N ALA A 122 -46.41 -0.48 -21.27
CA ALA A 122 -45.27 -1.17 -21.85
C ALA A 122 -43.97 -0.38 -21.65
N VAL A 123 -43.99 0.95 -21.85
CA VAL A 123 -42.83 1.82 -21.60
C VAL A 123 -42.45 1.80 -20.12
N SER A 124 -43.42 1.87 -19.21
CA SER A 124 -43.18 1.79 -17.76
C SER A 124 -42.57 0.44 -17.36
N ALA A 125 -43.08 -0.66 -17.91
CA ALA A 125 -42.52 -1.99 -17.70
C ALA A 125 -41.06 -2.09 -18.21
N ASN A 126 -40.77 -1.52 -19.38
CA ASN A 126 -39.41 -1.49 -19.93
C ASN A 126 -38.46 -0.64 -19.07
N LEU A 127 -38.88 0.55 -18.66
CA LEU A 127 -38.08 1.44 -17.81
C LEU A 127 -37.81 0.82 -16.43
N THR A 128 -38.77 0.10 -15.86
CA THR A 128 -38.58 -0.59 -14.57
C THR A 128 -37.61 -1.78 -14.71
N ALA A 129 -37.67 -2.53 -15.81
CA ALA A 129 -36.72 -3.60 -16.11
C ALA A 129 -35.30 -3.04 -16.32
N GLU A 130 -35.17 -1.93 -17.05
CA GLU A 130 -33.88 -1.29 -17.29
C GLU A 130 -33.30 -0.70 -16.00
N ASN A 131 -34.10 -0.04 -15.16
CA ASN A 131 -33.66 0.44 -13.85
C ASN A 131 -33.15 -0.69 -12.96
N LYS A 132 -33.82 -1.84 -12.93
CA LYS A 132 -33.34 -3.02 -12.19
C LYS A 132 -32.00 -3.52 -12.72
N ARG A 133 -31.84 -3.56 -14.05
CA ARG A 133 -30.58 -3.96 -14.70
C ARG A 133 -29.45 -2.99 -14.37
N LEU A 134 -29.70 -1.69 -14.44
CA LEU A 134 -28.72 -0.65 -14.11
C LEU A 134 -28.34 -0.69 -12.64
N ALA A 135 -29.30 -0.86 -11.72
CA ALA A 135 -29.03 -1.00 -10.29
C ALA A 135 -28.16 -2.24 -9.99
N ALA A 136 -28.42 -3.38 -10.64
CA ALA A 136 -27.59 -4.57 -10.50
C ALA A 136 -26.15 -4.34 -11.03
N SER A 137 -26.02 -3.67 -12.18
CA SER A 137 -24.71 -3.31 -12.73
C SER A 137 -23.96 -2.33 -11.83
N GLU A 138 -24.64 -1.35 -11.24
CA GLU A 138 -24.05 -0.39 -10.31
C GLU A 138 -23.56 -1.10 -9.03
N SER A 139 -24.33 -2.06 -8.50
CA SER A 139 -23.91 -2.88 -7.37
C SER A 139 -22.64 -3.68 -7.69
N SER A 140 -22.61 -4.36 -8.84
CA SER A 140 -21.44 -5.13 -9.27
C SER A 140 -20.18 -4.26 -9.38
N VAL A 141 -20.28 -3.08 -9.99
CA VAL A 141 -19.14 -2.17 -10.14
C VAL A 141 -18.68 -1.62 -8.78
N ARG A 142 -19.60 -1.39 -7.83
CA ARG A 142 -19.24 -1.01 -6.46
C ARG A 142 -18.51 -2.12 -5.73
N GLU A 143 -18.97 -3.36 -5.85
CA GLU A 143 -18.30 -4.53 -5.28
C GLU A 143 -16.89 -4.72 -5.85
N ASP A 144 -16.73 -4.56 -7.17
CA ASP A 144 -15.42 -4.62 -7.84
C ASP A 144 -14.50 -3.48 -7.39
N LEU A 145 -15.03 -2.26 -7.23
CA LEU A 145 -14.27 -1.12 -6.73
C LEU A 145 -13.79 -1.35 -5.31
N ASP A 146 -14.64 -1.87 -4.43
CA ASP A 146 -14.29 -2.17 -3.04
C ASP A 146 -13.35 -3.39 -2.95
N GLY A 147 -13.47 -4.36 -3.87
CA GLY A 147 -12.48 -5.43 -4.06
C GLY A 147 -11.11 -4.88 -4.45
N SER A 148 -11.06 -4.02 -5.46
CA SER A 148 -9.83 -3.38 -5.93
C SER A 148 -9.17 -2.51 -4.85
N ARG A 149 -9.96 -1.73 -4.11
CA ARG A 149 -9.47 -0.94 -2.96
C ARG A 149 -8.81 -1.82 -1.90
N ARG A 150 -9.40 -2.97 -1.57
CA ARG A 150 -8.81 -3.93 -0.63
C ARG A 150 -7.49 -4.50 -1.15
N VAL A 151 -7.41 -4.82 -2.44
CA VAL A 151 -6.16 -5.29 -3.06
C VAL A 151 -5.08 -4.23 -3.00
N VAL A 152 -5.40 -2.97 -3.32
CA VAL A 152 -4.45 -1.86 -3.23
C VAL A 152 -3.95 -1.67 -1.79
N GLN A 153 -4.85 -1.69 -0.80
CA GLN A 153 -4.46 -1.61 0.61
C GLN A 153 -3.55 -2.76 1.04
N ALA A 154 -3.84 -4.00 0.59
CA ALA A 154 -3.00 -5.15 0.87
C ALA A 154 -1.60 -5.01 0.22
N MET A 155 -1.54 -4.55 -1.03
CA MET A 155 -0.27 -4.30 -1.73
C MET A 155 0.54 -3.18 -1.06
N GLU A 156 -0.09 -2.10 -0.62
CA GLU A 156 0.58 -1.03 0.12
C GLU A 156 1.15 -1.53 1.45
N ALA A 157 0.39 -2.36 2.18
CA ALA A 157 0.87 -2.99 3.41
C ALA A 157 2.05 -3.93 3.14
N GLU A 158 2.01 -4.73 2.08
CA GLU A 158 3.12 -5.61 1.69
C GLU A 158 4.36 -4.82 1.27
N LEU A 159 4.18 -3.74 0.51
CA LEU A 159 5.28 -2.85 0.12
C LEU A 159 5.95 -2.20 1.33
N ARG A 160 5.17 -1.73 2.32
CA ARG A 160 5.71 -1.21 3.58
C ARG A 160 6.48 -2.27 4.34
N ALA A 161 5.90 -3.47 4.52
CA ALA A 161 6.57 -4.57 5.21
C ALA A 161 7.89 -4.99 4.51
N LYS A 162 7.92 -5.01 3.17
CA LYS A 162 9.15 -5.29 2.41
C LYS A 162 10.17 -4.16 2.54
N SER A 163 9.74 -2.91 2.53
CA SER A 163 10.61 -1.74 2.74
C SER A 163 11.25 -1.79 4.12
N ASP A 164 10.48 -2.07 5.17
CA ASP A 164 10.98 -2.21 6.54
C ASP A 164 12.00 -3.33 6.65
N ARG A 165 11.69 -4.51 6.07
CA ARG A 165 12.61 -5.65 6.04
C ARG A 165 13.91 -5.32 5.29
N LEU A 166 13.83 -4.59 4.18
CA LEU A 166 15.00 -4.14 3.43
C LEU A 166 15.88 -3.22 4.29
N SER A 167 15.27 -2.25 4.99
CA SER A 167 16.01 -1.36 5.89
C SER A 167 16.71 -2.11 7.03
N GLN A 168 16.06 -3.12 7.61
CA GLN A 168 16.65 -3.98 8.64
C GLN A 168 17.82 -4.81 8.10
N MET A 169 17.70 -5.34 6.89
CA MET A 169 18.78 -6.06 6.22
C MET A 169 19.97 -5.14 5.91
N GLU A 170 19.74 -3.90 5.49
CA GLU A 170 20.81 -2.91 5.28
C GLU A 170 21.57 -2.59 6.56
N VAL A 171 20.86 -2.39 7.68
CA VAL A 171 21.48 -2.19 9.00
C VAL A 171 22.30 -3.40 9.41
N THR A 172 21.76 -4.61 9.23
CA THR A 172 22.46 -5.86 9.56
C THR A 172 23.71 -6.04 8.71
N LEU A 173 23.63 -5.72 7.41
CA LEU A 173 24.76 -5.79 6.49
C LEU A 173 25.84 -4.77 6.83
N ARG A 174 25.48 -3.54 7.22
CA ARG A 174 26.44 -2.54 7.72
C ARG A 174 27.16 -3.04 8.96
N LYS A 175 26.40 -3.55 9.94
CA LYS A 175 26.96 -4.13 11.17
C LYS A 175 27.90 -5.31 10.88
N ALA A 176 27.50 -6.23 10.00
CA ALA A 176 28.33 -7.36 9.62
C ALA A 176 29.64 -6.92 8.94
N ARG A 177 29.61 -5.86 8.12
CA ARG A 177 30.82 -5.27 7.53
C ARG A 177 31.73 -4.64 8.58
N GLU A 178 31.16 -3.92 9.54
CA GLU A 178 31.93 -3.34 10.66
C GLU A 178 32.58 -4.44 11.54
N GLU A 179 31.86 -5.52 11.82
CA GLU A 179 32.39 -6.68 12.55
C GLU A 179 33.50 -7.38 11.74
N GLN A 180 33.34 -7.50 10.42
CA GLN A 180 34.35 -8.07 9.54
C GLN A 180 35.62 -7.22 9.49
N THR A 181 35.50 -5.89 9.37
CA THR A 181 36.68 -5.01 9.37
C THR A 181 37.38 -4.99 10.72
N ALA A 182 36.62 -4.97 11.82
CA ALA A 182 37.18 -5.07 13.17
C ALA A 182 37.90 -6.40 13.39
N SER A 183 37.34 -7.52 12.92
CA SER A 183 37.96 -8.84 13.00
C SER A 183 39.22 -8.94 12.14
N ALA A 184 39.19 -8.37 10.92
CA ALA A 184 40.36 -8.30 10.05
C ALA A 184 41.50 -7.47 10.67
N GLN A 185 41.18 -6.35 11.32
CA GLN A 185 42.16 -5.53 12.05
C GLN A 185 42.76 -6.27 13.25
N LYS A 186 41.93 -7.01 14.01
CA LYS A 186 42.42 -7.86 15.11
C LYS A 186 43.35 -8.95 14.58
N GLY A 187 42.95 -9.61 13.49
CA GLY A 187 43.74 -10.65 12.82
C GLY A 187 45.08 -10.15 12.30
N SER A 188 45.11 -8.99 11.63
CA SER A 188 46.35 -8.40 11.13
C SER A 188 47.29 -8.02 12.29
N ALA A 189 46.76 -7.44 13.36
CA ALA A 189 47.56 -7.08 14.52
C ALA A 189 48.11 -8.30 15.27
N ALA A 190 47.34 -9.40 15.35
CA ALA A 190 47.83 -10.66 15.88
C ALA A 190 48.94 -11.27 15.01
N ALA A 191 48.78 -11.23 13.68
CA ALA A 191 49.80 -11.70 12.74
C ALA A 191 51.12 -10.92 12.85
N THR A 192 51.05 -9.59 13.06
CA THR A 192 52.23 -8.76 13.33
C THR A 192 52.95 -9.20 14.61
N LEU A 193 52.22 -9.39 15.71
CA LEU A 193 52.80 -9.83 16.98
C LEU A 193 53.40 -11.25 16.88
N ALA A 194 52.77 -12.16 16.13
CA ALA A 194 53.30 -13.49 15.88
C ALA A 194 54.62 -13.43 15.09
N THR A 195 54.70 -12.54 14.09
CA THR A 195 55.93 -12.32 13.32
C THR A 195 57.05 -11.76 14.19
N GLU A 196 56.72 -10.80 15.08
CA GLU A 196 57.67 -10.25 16.06
C GLU A 196 58.20 -11.34 17.02
N LEU A 197 57.35 -12.24 17.50
CA LEU A 197 57.78 -13.38 18.32
C LEU A 197 58.73 -14.33 17.57
N LEU A 198 58.43 -14.65 16.32
CA LEU A 198 59.29 -15.51 15.49
C LEU A 198 60.66 -14.86 15.31
N GLU A 199 60.71 -13.55 15.07
CA GLU A 199 61.96 -12.81 14.95
C GLU A 199 62.75 -12.79 16.27
N ILE A 200 62.10 -12.56 17.41
CA ILE A 200 62.74 -12.61 18.73
C ILE A 200 63.31 -14.00 18.99
N ASN A 201 62.56 -15.06 18.69
CA ASN A 201 63.04 -16.44 18.87
C ASN A 201 64.25 -16.74 17.99
N ARG A 202 64.23 -16.33 16.71
CA ARG A 202 65.40 -16.45 15.83
C ARG A 202 66.63 -15.70 16.38
N ARG A 203 66.43 -14.49 16.92
CA ARG A 203 67.53 -13.72 17.55
C ARG A 203 68.06 -14.43 18.80
N ARG A 204 67.18 -14.96 19.66
CA ARG A 204 67.57 -15.74 20.84
C ARG A 204 68.38 -16.97 20.46
N GLU A 205 67.94 -17.71 19.45
CA GLU A 205 68.60 -18.91 18.96
C GLU A 205 70.01 -18.59 18.41
N ASN A 206 70.14 -17.49 17.66
CA ASN A 206 71.44 -16.99 17.22
C ASN A 206 72.35 -16.60 18.40
N THR A 207 71.83 -15.87 19.40
CA THR A 207 72.60 -15.49 20.59
C THR A 207 73.03 -16.70 21.40
N VAL A 208 72.16 -17.70 21.60
CA VAL A 208 72.50 -18.95 22.30
C VAL A 208 73.57 -19.71 21.53
N THR A 209 73.48 -19.79 20.20
CA THR A 209 74.48 -20.46 19.37
C THR A 209 75.84 -19.74 19.44
N ALA A 210 75.84 -18.41 19.42
CA ALA A 210 77.04 -17.60 19.61
C ALA A 210 77.67 -17.83 21.00
N LEU A 211 76.84 -17.83 22.05
CA LEU A 211 77.24 -18.11 23.42
C LEU A 211 77.87 -19.50 23.55
N GLN A 212 77.27 -20.54 22.97
CA GLN A 212 77.81 -21.90 22.96
C GLN A 212 79.18 -21.96 22.29
N ARG A 213 79.36 -21.28 21.15
CA ARG A 213 80.64 -21.21 20.45
C ARG A 213 81.70 -20.52 21.30
N ARG A 214 81.36 -19.39 21.94
CA ARG A 214 82.27 -18.66 22.84
C ARG A 214 82.63 -19.48 24.08
N TYR A 215 81.70 -20.22 24.67
CA TYR A 215 82.00 -21.09 25.81
C TYR A 215 82.99 -22.20 25.45
N ARG A 216 82.87 -22.79 24.24
CA ARG A 216 83.85 -23.76 23.73
C ARG A 216 85.21 -23.10 23.54
N GLU A 217 85.24 -21.94 22.88
CA GLU A 217 86.48 -21.17 22.67
C GLU A 217 87.15 -20.77 24.00
N LEU A 218 86.38 -20.32 24.99
CA LEU A 218 86.85 -19.99 26.34
C LEU A 218 87.44 -21.23 27.02
N THR A 219 86.81 -22.38 26.87
CA THR A 219 87.30 -23.66 27.43
C THR A 219 88.62 -24.07 26.77
N ASP A 220 88.73 -23.91 25.45
CA ASP A 220 89.96 -24.19 24.69
C ASP A 220 91.07 -23.22 25.08
N GLN A 221 90.77 -21.94 25.25
CA GLN A 221 91.72 -20.92 25.72
C GLN A 221 92.20 -21.18 27.15
N LEU A 222 91.30 -21.55 28.07
CA LEU A 222 91.66 -21.93 29.45
C LEU A 222 92.55 -23.17 29.47
N ARG A 223 92.26 -24.18 28.65
CA ARG A 223 93.09 -25.37 28.51
C ARG A 223 94.47 -25.06 27.92
N ALA A 224 94.51 -24.20 26.90
CA ALA A 224 95.76 -23.74 26.30
C ALA A 224 96.63 -22.97 27.31
N LEU A 225 96.01 -22.05 28.06
CA LEU A 225 96.66 -21.31 29.15
C LEU A 225 97.19 -22.27 30.23
N ALA A 226 96.40 -23.25 30.66
CA ALA A 226 96.83 -24.25 31.63
C ALA A 226 98.05 -25.06 31.14
N MET A 227 98.01 -25.56 29.90
CA MET A 227 99.16 -26.27 29.30
C MET A 227 100.40 -25.37 29.16
N ARG A 228 100.20 -24.06 28.93
CA ARG A 228 101.28 -23.11 28.78
C ARG A 228 101.93 -22.75 30.13
N LEU A 229 101.13 -22.50 31.16
CA LEU A 229 101.64 -22.32 32.53
C LEU A 229 102.40 -23.57 33.02
N ASP A 230 101.97 -24.77 32.63
CA ASP A 230 102.64 -26.02 32.98
C ASP A 230 104.01 -26.16 32.29
N ARG A 231 104.14 -25.69 31.02
CA ARG A 231 105.40 -25.72 30.27
C ARG A 231 106.36 -24.57 30.57
N GLU A 232 105.85 -23.36 30.83
CA GLU A 232 106.63 -22.13 31.03
C GLU A 232 106.64 -21.70 32.51
N ARG A 233 106.86 -22.67 33.41
CA ARG A 233 106.75 -22.49 34.87
C ARG A 233 107.65 -21.37 35.43
N ASP A 234 108.76 -21.07 34.74
CA ASP A 234 109.74 -20.05 35.13
C ASP A 234 109.56 -18.69 34.41
N ASN A 235 108.60 -18.55 33.48
CA ASN A 235 108.36 -17.30 32.75
C ASN A 235 106.87 -16.86 32.78
N PRO A 236 106.41 -16.26 33.90
CA PRO A 236 105.02 -15.87 34.10
C PRO A 236 104.52 -14.78 33.14
N VAL A 237 105.43 -14.03 32.52
CA VAL A 237 105.09 -12.96 31.55
C VAL A 237 104.48 -13.54 30.27
N ALA A 238 104.78 -14.81 29.96
CA ALA A 238 104.29 -15.46 28.75
C ALA A 238 102.76 -15.72 28.78
N ALA A 239 102.14 -15.83 29.95
CA ALA A 239 100.70 -16.11 30.10
C ALA A 239 99.79 -14.87 30.00
N VAL A 240 100.34 -13.66 30.13
CA VAL A 240 99.58 -12.39 30.18
C VAL A 240 98.67 -12.17 28.93
N PRO A 241 99.12 -12.43 27.69
CA PRO A 241 98.29 -12.24 26.50
C PRO A 241 97.06 -13.17 26.47
N ASP A 242 97.20 -14.38 27.00
CA ASP A 242 96.13 -15.38 27.03
C ASP A 242 95.07 -15.02 28.08
N ILE A 243 95.50 -14.45 29.22
CA ILE A 243 94.59 -13.90 30.24
C ILE A 243 93.74 -12.75 29.68
N SER A 244 94.35 -11.83 28.92
CA SER A 244 93.60 -10.73 28.30
C SER A 244 92.59 -11.22 27.25
N ARG A 245 92.90 -12.29 26.50
CA ARG A 245 91.96 -12.92 25.55
C ARG A 245 90.78 -13.56 26.25
N ILE A 246 91.04 -14.30 27.34
CA ILE A 246 90.02 -14.91 28.20
C ILE A 246 89.11 -13.83 28.79
N GLN A 247 89.67 -12.75 29.35
CA GLN A 247 88.88 -11.64 29.87
C GLN A 247 87.98 -11.00 28.80
N THR A 248 88.52 -10.80 27.58
CA THR A 248 87.73 -10.26 26.46
C THR A 248 86.58 -11.21 26.05
N ALA A 249 86.85 -12.52 26.03
CA ALA A 249 85.85 -13.54 25.73
C ALA A 249 84.75 -13.61 26.80
N VAL A 250 85.11 -13.50 28.08
CA VAL A 250 84.16 -13.42 29.20
C VAL A 250 83.31 -12.18 29.10
N GLN A 251 83.90 -11.00 28.91
CA GLN A 251 83.16 -9.74 28.78
C GLN A 251 82.11 -9.81 27.67
N SER A 252 82.50 -10.38 26.53
CA SER A 252 81.59 -10.51 25.41
C SER A 252 80.52 -11.59 25.60
N ALA A 253 80.80 -12.64 26.39
CA ALA A 253 79.78 -13.61 26.80
C ALA A 253 78.78 -13.00 27.79
N GLU A 254 79.22 -12.11 28.69
CA GLU A 254 78.33 -11.35 29.56
C GLU A 254 77.40 -10.42 28.77
N ASP A 255 77.92 -9.77 27.72
CA ASP A 255 77.11 -8.94 26.82
C ASP A 255 76.05 -9.76 26.07
N ASP A 256 76.43 -10.94 25.58
CA ASP A 256 75.49 -11.88 24.94
C ASP A 256 74.41 -12.37 25.93
N LEU A 257 74.75 -12.63 27.21
CA LEU A 257 73.79 -12.98 28.27
C LEU A 257 72.83 -11.83 28.58
N ARG A 258 73.32 -10.59 28.65
CA ARG A 258 72.48 -9.39 28.81
C ARG A 258 71.53 -9.24 27.63
N GLN A 259 72.02 -9.45 26.41
CA GLN A 259 71.19 -9.43 25.20
C GLN A 259 70.11 -10.52 25.26
N LEU A 260 70.45 -11.75 25.67
CA LEU A 260 69.50 -12.85 25.81
C LEU A 260 68.42 -12.54 26.85
N ALA A 261 68.78 -11.96 28.00
CA ALA A 261 67.84 -11.54 29.03
C ALA A 261 66.86 -10.48 28.50
N ASN A 262 67.37 -9.48 27.75
CA ASN A 262 66.55 -8.46 27.12
C ASN A 262 65.56 -9.04 26.09
N LEU A 263 66.01 -9.98 25.25
CA LEU A 263 65.14 -10.67 24.29
C LEU A 263 64.07 -11.52 24.98
N ASN A 264 64.37 -12.12 26.13
CA ASN A 264 63.39 -12.91 26.89
C ASN A 264 62.28 -12.02 27.48
N VAL A 265 62.64 -10.85 28.02
CA VAL A 265 61.66 -9.85 28.49
C VAL A 265 60.79 -9.35 27.33
N GLN A 266 61.39 -9.09 26.17
CA GLN A 266 60.64 -8.71 24.97
C GLN A 266 59.65 -9.80 24.54
N ALA A 267 60.09 -11.07 24.48
CA ALA A 267 59.22 -12.20 24.15
C ALA A 267 58.03 -12.33 25.12
N GLN A 268 58.27 -12.17 26.43
CA GLN A 268 57.21 -12.19 27.44
C GLN A 268 56.19 -11.06 27.21
N ARG A 269 56.65 -9.84 26.92
CA ARG A 269 55.76 -8.70 26.64
C ARG A 269 54.91 -8.95 25.39
N VAL A 270 55.48 -9.46 24.31
CA VAL A 270 54.73 -9.75 23.08
C VAL A 270 53.73 -10.89 23.30
N THR A 271 54.11 -11.92 24.06
CA THR A 271 53.21 -13.03 24.44
C THR A 271 52.04 -12.53 25.29
N GLN A 272 52.28 -11.65 26.27
CA GLN A 272 51.22 -11.02 27.04
C GLN A 272 50.27 -10.21 26.15
N LYS A 273 50.80 -9.44 25.18
CA LYS A 273 49.98 -8.69 24.23
C LYS A 273 49.13 -9.58 23.33
N LEU A 274 49.63 -10.75 22.93
CA LEU A 274 48.86 -11.74 22.17
C LEU A 274 47.72 -12.34 22.98
N ASN A 275 47.97 -12.66 24.26
CA ASN A 275 46.96 -13.27 25.14
C ASN A 275 45.87 -12.27 25.61
N GLN A 276 46.13 -10.97 25.49
CA GLN A 276 45.19 -9.90 25.87
C GLN A 276 44.29 -9.43 24.72
N LYS A 277 44.45 -9.94 23.49
CA LYS A 277 43.68 -9.56 22.30
C LYS A 277 42.64 -10.61 21.91
#